data_AF-A0A0L7M5K0-F1
#
_entry.id   AF-A0A0L7M5K0-F1
#
_cell.length_a   1.000
_cell.length_b   1.000
_cell.length_c   1.000
_cell.angle_alpha   90.00
_cell.angle_beta   90.00
_cell.angle_gamma   90.00
#
_symmetry.space_group_name_H-M   'P 1'
#
loop_
_entity.id
_entity.type
_entity.pdbx_description
1 polymer ?
#
loop_
_entity_poly.entity_id
_entity_poly.type
_entity_poly.pdbx_seq_one_letter_code
_entity_poly.pdbx_strand_id
1 'polypeptide(L)'
;MESLKKYINNFKELEIEKEEIIKAQILCNMKILLFENFYLLKNTIKIYNSIYSIYNSYNTRINDFLDVIYYKLNIKEINKSLTEVKNELTELQKNQEEAKNILAFKKIKEELYKMNIILTIVFLLQNTNMKLSNWKEIINLHLNRKQIKNKTILENTIIINDKTINIKSITLYDMQQLQIYLYFNDIKYIIYKIKEVEKLEKNLNDIENNWKQESLKIKKYNDYILLEDNNHIFINIKNTFNNLHFMRNIRFAQDLIPKINYIQNKLLFIYELLSLWINTQDIWLRLENFFQNENFNHFSNELKNFNKINKTYIEIMKSVKKNLNLFQNCNTHFFYLLKNYNESLLFLYNETINILQDKKFTFPDFFFLTDQELFDLLCKSYKQQN
;
A
#
# COMPACT_ATOMS: atom_id res chain seq x y z
N MET A 1 -33.89 -32.69 14.65
CA MET A 1 -33.35 -32.89 16.03
C MET A 1 -34.45 -33.41 16.94
N GLU A 2 -35.52 -32.65 17.15
CA GLU A 2 -36.67 -33.09 17.95
C GLU A 2 -37.39 -34.31 17.36
N SER A 3 -37.52 -34.34 16.03
CA SER A 3 -38.07 -35.49 15.30
C SER A 3 -37.28 -36.77 15.56
N LEU A 4 -35.95 -36.74 15.45
CA LEU A 4 -35.09 -37.90 15.69
C LEU A 4 -35.18 -38.40 17.13
N LYS A 5 -35.19 -37.49 18.12
CA LYS A 5 -35.37 -37.85 19.54
C LYS A 5 -36.70 -38.56 19.79
N LYS A 6 -37.78 -38.09 19.16
CA LYS A 6 -39.08 -38.77 19.19
C LYS A 6 -39.02 -40.17 18.56
N TYR A 7 -38.42 -40.31 17.37
CA TYR A 7 -38.26 -41.61 16.72
C TYR A 7 -37.42 -42.60 17.53
N ILE A 8 -36.38 -42.13 18.24
CA ILE A 8 -35.56 -42.98 19.13
C ILE A 8 -36.36 -43.44 20.34
N ASN A 9 -37.18 -42.57 20.93
CA ASN A 9 -38.03 -42.95 22.07
C ASN A 9 -39.08 -43.98 21.65
N ASN A 10 -39.76 -43.75 20.52
CA ASN A 10 -40.70 -44.73 19.95
C ASN A 10 -40.00 -46.04 19.60
N PHE A 11 -38.75 -46.00 19.12
CA PHE A 11 -37.98 -47.21 18.84
C PHE A 11 -37.62 -47.99 20.12
N LYS A 12 -37.35 -47.31 21.23
CA LYS A 12 -37.10 -47.96 22.53
C LYS A 12 -38.36 -48.65 23.07
N GLU A 13 -39.54 -48.04 22.89
CA GLU A 13 -40.81 -48.67 23.23
C GLU A 13 -41.01 -49.96 22.40
N LEU A 14 -40.77 -49.90 21.09
CA LEU A 14 -40.81 -51.08 20.21
C LEU A 14 -39.74 -52.14 20.57
N GLU A 15 -38.60 -51.73 21.14
CA GLU A 15 -37.57 -52.66 21.62
C GLU A 15 -38.04 -53.43 22.85
N ILE A 16 -38.74 -52.77 23.77
CA ILE A 16 -39.36 -53.39 24.96
C ILE A 16 -40.46 -54.36 24.53
N GLU A 17 -41.37 -53.93 23.64
CA GLU A 17 -42.44 -54.80 23.12
C GLU A 17 -41.87 -56.04 22.40
N LYS A 18 -40.81 -55.87 21.61
CA LYS A 18 -40.12 -57.00 20.97
C LYS A 18 -39.55 -57.98 22.02
N GLU A 19 -38.92 -57.49 23.08
CA GLU A 19 -38.39 -58.34 24.15
C GLU A 19 -39.49 -59.10 24.90
N GLU A 20 -40.64 -58.46 25.13
CA GLU A 20 -41.82 -59.09 25.72
C GLU A 20 -42.39 -60.20 24.81
N ILE A 21 -42.49 -59.95 23.50
CA ILE A 21 -42.94 -60.94 22.52
C ILE A 21 -41.97 -62.13 22.47
N ILE A 22 -40.66 -61.89 22.51
CA ILE A 22 -39.66 -62.96 22.53
C ILE A 22 -39.78 -63.78 23.83
N LYS A 23 -39.93 -63.14 24.99
CA LYS A 23 -40.16 -63.82 26.28
C LYS A 23 -41.43 -64.67 26.26
N ALA A 24 -42.52 -64.15 25.69
CA ALA A 24 -43.79 -64.89 25.54
C ALA A 24 -43.65 -66.07 24.57
N GLN A 25 -42.91 -65.93 23.47
CA GLN A 25 -42.63 -67.02 22.53
C GLN A 25 -41.81 -68.15 23.18
N ILE A 26 -40.83 -67.80 24.01
CA ILE A 26 -40.02 -68.76 24.77
C ILE A 26 -40.88 -69.49 25.82
N LEU A 27 -41.71 -68.75 26.57
CA LEU A 27 -42.64 -69.34 27.56
C LEU A 27 -43.65 -70.30 26.93
N CYS A 28 -44.13 -69.99 25.72
CA CYS A 28 -45.12 -70.78 25.01
C CYS A 28 -44.53 -71.83 24.04
N ASN A 29 -43.21 -72.07 24.05
CA ASN A 29 -42.51 -72.97 23.13
C ASN A 29 -42.82 -72.73 21.63
N MET A 30 -42.98 -71.48 21.23
CA MET A 30 -43.23 -71.09 19.83
C MET A 30 -41.92 -70.82 19.06
N LYS A 31 -41.98 -70.93 17.72
CA LYS A 31 -40.84 -70.60 16.84
C LYS A 31 -40.52 -69.10 16.96
N ILE A 32 -39.28 -68.79 17.30
CA ILE A 32 -38.80 -67.41 17.48
C ILE A 32 -38.83 -66.68 16.14
N LEU A 33 -39.50 -65.52 16.10
CA LEU A 33 -39.54 -64.67 14.91
C LEU A 33 -38.20 -63.93 14.74
N LEU A 34 -37.66 -63.94 13.51
CA LEU A 34 -36.49 -63.16 13.13
C LEU A 34 -36.95 -61.75 12.75
N PHE A 35 -36.78 -60.79 13.65
CA PHE A 35 -37.15 -59.39 13.44
C PHE A 35 -36.13 -58.65 12.54
N GLU A 36 -35.91 -59.12 11.31
CA GLU A 36 -34.90 -58.58 10.39
C GLU A 36 -35.08 -57.08 10.10
N ASN A 37 -36.32 -56.66 9.83
CA ASN A 37 -36.66 -55.24 9.63
C ASN A 37 -36.36 -54.38 10.87
N PHE A 38 -36.51 -54.93 12.07
CA PHE A 38 -36.17 -54.24 13.31
C PHE A 38 -34.66 -54.03 13.45
N TYR A 39 -33.85 -55.02 13.06
CA TYR A 39 -32.38 -54.90 13.07
C TYR A 39 -31.88 -53.91 12.01
N LEU A 40 -32.47 -53.91 10.81
CA LEU A 40 -32.19 -52.90 9.78
C LEU A 40 -32.56 -51.50 10.28
N LEU A 41 -33.71 -51.34 10.93
CA LEU A 41 -34.15 -50.07 11.49
C LEU A 41 -33.28 -49.62 12.68
N LYS A 42 -32.82 -50.56 13.53
CA LYS A 42 -31.83 -50.31 14.59
C LYS A 42 -30.52 -49.78 14.01
N ASN A 43 -30.06 -50.38 12.91
CA ASN A 43 -28.81 -49.97 12.25
C ASN A 43 -28.95 -48.60 11.58
N THR A 44 -30.06 -48.31 10.92
CA THR A 44 -30.30 -46.97 10.34
C THR A 44 -30.39 -45.89 11.41
N ILE A 45 -31.09 -46.13 12.53
CA ILE A 45 -31.14 -45.19 13.67
C ILE A 45 -29.75 -44.96 14.25
N LYS A 46 -28.91 -46.00 14.38
CA LYS A 46 -27.51 -45.86 14.81
C LYS A 46 -26.71 -44.97 13.85
N ILE A 47 -26.85 -45.14 12.53
CA ILE A 47 -26.19 -44.30 11.53
C ILE A 47 -26.65 -42.84 11.63
N TYR A 48 -27.95 -42.58 11.78
CA TYR A 48 -28.42 -41.21 11.96
C TYR A 48 -27.89 -40.59 13.26
N ASN A 49 -27.93 -41.33 14.38
CA ASN A 49 -27.40 -40.85 15.66
C ASN A 49 -25.92 -40.49 15.59
N SER A 50 -25.10 -41.31 14.94
CA SER A 50 -23.67 -41.01 14.77
C SER A 50 -23.47 -39.76 13.92
N ILE A 51 -24.20 -39.60 12.82
CA ILE A 51 -24.17 -38.38 11.98
C ILE A 51 -24.57 -37.13 12.79
N TYR A 52 -25.63 -37.21 13.61
CA TYR A 52 -26.07 -36.09 14.45
C TYR A 52 -25.09 -35.77 15.57
N SER A 53 -24.46 -36.78 16.16
CA SER A 53 -23.40 -36.57 17.16
C SER A 53 -22.24 -35.79 16.57
N ILE A 54 -21.80 -36.15 15.36
CA ILE A 54 -20.75 -35.42 14.65
C ILE A 54 -21.18 -34.00 14.29
N TYR A 55 -22.44 -33.80 13.88
CA TYR A 55 -22.94 -32.45 13.60
C TYR A 55 -22.95 -31.56 14.86
N ASN A 56 -23.29 -32.11 16.02
CA ASN A 56 -23.19 -31.40 17.30
C ASN A 56 -21.75 -31.11 17.69
N SER A 57 -20.86 -32.08 17.50
CA SER A 57 -19.41 -31.92 17.69
C SER A 57 -18.88 -30.77 16.81
N TYR A 58 -19.27 -30.72 15.54
CA TYR A 58 -18.96 -29.63 14.62
C TYR A 58 -19.48 -28.28 15.10
N ASN A 59 -20.78 -28.17 15.43
CA ASN A 59 -21.38 -26.91 15.85
C ASN A 59 -20.78 -26.38 17.15
N THR A 60 -20.60 -27.24 18.16
CA THR A 60 -19.99 -26.85 19.44
C THR A 60 -18.57 -26.33 19.25
N ARG A 61 -17.75 -27.06 18.47
CA ARG A 61 -16.37 -26.66 18.17
C ARG A 61 -16.26 -25.36 17.35
N ILE A 62 -17.29 -24.98 16.59
CA ILE A 62 -17.27 -23.76 15.77
C ILE A 62 -17.87 -22.56 16.49
N ASN A 63 -18.92 -22.78 17.29
CA ASN A 63 -19.63 -21.72 18.01
C ASN A 63 -18.66 -20.89 18.86
N ASP A 64 -17.68 -21.52 19.49
CA ASP A 64 -16.65 -20.84 20.30
C ASP A 64 -15.81 -19.82 19.51
N PHE A 65 -15.74 -19.97 18.17
CA PHE A 65 -14.95 -19.11 17.29
C PHE A 65 -15.81 -18.14 16.47
N LEU A 66 -17.14 -18.26 16.47
CA LEU A 66 -18.03 -17.43 15.64
C LEU A 66 -17.96 -15.95 16.01
N ASP A 67 -17.91 -15.64 17.31
CA ASP A 67 -17.88 -14.27 17.82
C ASP A 67 -16.46 -13.66 17.82
N VAL A 68 -15.45 -14.44 17.44
CA VAL A 68 -14.06 -13.98 17.42
C VAL A 68 -13.78 -13.16 16.16
N ILE A 69 -13.15 -12.01 16.36
CA ILE A 69 -12.72 -11.09 15.30
C ILE A 69 -11.72 -11.77 14.36
N TYR A 70 -11.91 -11.61 13.05
CA TYR A 70 -11.15 -12.35 12.05
C TYR A 70 -9.62 -12.19 12.16
N TYR A 71 -9.13 -11.00 12.53
CA TYR A 71 -7.69 -10.73 12.66
C TYR A 71 -7.04 -11.45 13.86
N LYS A 72 -7.82 -11.80 14.88
CA LYS A 72 -7.36 -12.51 16.09
C LYS A 72 -7.66 -14.01 16.07
N LEU A 73 -8.33 -14.51 15.03
CA LEU A 73 -8.67 -15.93 14.92
C LEU A 73 -7.41 -16.80 14.87
N ASN A 74 -7.35 -17.81 15.75
CA ASN A 74 -6.34 -18.84 15.68
C ASN A 74 -6.73 -19.92 14.66
N ILE A 75 -6.36 -19.68 13.40
CA ILE A 75 -6.70 -20.56 12.28
C ILE A 75 -6.10 -21.98 12.46
N LYS A 76 -4.99 -22.11 13.19
CA LYS A 76 -4.37 -23.42 13.45
C LYS A 76 -5.25 -24.28 14.38
N GLU A 77 -5.79 -23.68 15.42
CA GLU A 77 -6.70 -24.36 16.36
C GLU A 77 -8.00 -24.77 15.68
N ILE A 78 -8.59 -23.87 14.89
CA ILE A 78 -9.83 -24.16 14.15
C ILE A 78 -9.60 -25.25 13.10
N ASN A 79 -8.48 -25.21 12.37
CA ASN A 79 -8.15 -26.29 11.43
C ASN A 79 -7.97 -27.63 12.15
N LYS A 80 -7.36 -27.64 13.34
CA LYS A 80 -7.23 -28.86 14.14
C LYS A 80 -8.60 -29.42 14.54
N SER A 81 -9.50 -28.58 15.06
CA SER A 81 -10.85 -29.00 15.44
C SER A 81 -11.66 -29.51 14.24
N LEU A 82 -11.52 -28.89 13.07
CA LEU A 82 -12.13 -29.35 11.81
C LEU A 82 -11.52 -30.68 11.31
N THR A 83 -10.22 -30.90 11.49
CA THR A 83 -9.59 -32.19 11.12
C THR A 83 -10.09 -33.33 11.99
N GLU A 84 -10.35 -33.08 13.27
CA GLU A 84 -10.95 -34.08 14.17
C GLU A 84 -12.37 -34.45 13.72
N VAL A 85 -13.22 -33.47 13.39
CA VAL A 85 -14.56 -33.72 12.83
C VAL A 85 -14.47 -34.47 11.49
N LYS A 86 -13.49 -34.12 10.65
CA LYS A 86 -13.24 -34.81 9.37
C LYS A 86 -12.83 -36.27 9.60
N ASN A 87 -11.99 -36.55 10.59
CA ASN A 87 -11.57 -37.90 10.95
C ASN A 87 -12.76 -38.73 11.45
N GLU A 88 -13.58 -38.18 12.35
CA GLU A 88 -14.84 -38.78 12.83
C GLU A 88 -15.76 -39.15 11.65
N LEU A 89 -15.91 -38.25 10.66
CA LEU A 89 -16.68 -38.54 9.45
C LEU A 89 -16.07 -39.64 8.56
N THR A 90 -14.74 -39.68 8.45
CA THR A 90 -14.07 -40.73 7.66
C THR A 90 -14.16 -42.10 8.32
N GLU A 91 -14.13 -42.16 9.65
CA GLU A 91 -14.32 -43.41 10.40
C GLU A 91 -15.76 -43.93 10.26
N LEU A 92 -16.77 -43.06 10.37
CA LEU A 92 -18.15 -43.46 10.07
C LEU A 92 -18.31 -43.95 8.64
N GLN A 93 -17.64 -43.31 7.68
CA GLN A 93 -17.66 -43.72 6.29
C GLN A 93 -17.04 -45.11 6.07
N LYS A 94 -16.00 -45.46 6.81
CA LYS A 94 -15.35 -46.78 6.75
C LYS A 94 -16.19 -47.86 7.42
N ASN A 95 -16.79 -47.54 8.57
CA ASN A 95 -17.57 -48.50 9.34
C ASN A 95 -18.95 -48.75 8.72
N GLN A 96 -19.52 -47.76 8.02
CA GLN A 96 -20.89 -47.79 7.52
C GLN A 96 -20.97 -47.08 6.16
N GLU A 97 -20.78 -47.81 5.06
CA GLU A 97 -20.77 -47.22 3.71
C GLU A 97 -22.10 -46.59 3.31
N GLU A 98 -23.21 -47.14 3.82
CA GLU A 98 -24.58 -46.65 3.60
C GLU A 98 -24.79 -45.20 4.07
N ALA A 99 -23.97 -44.75 5.04
CA ALA A 99 -24.00 -43.38 5.54
C ALA A 99 -23.71 -42.33 4.45
N LYS A 100 -22.93 -42.69 3.41
CA LYS A 100 -22.58 -41.78 2.29
C LYS A 100 -23.83 -41.28 1.53
N ASN A 101 -24.86 -42.10 1.46
CA ASN A 101 -26.06 -41.81 0.68
C ASN A 101 -27.06 -40.94 1.43
N ILE A 102 -26.90 -40.82 2.76
CA ILE A 102 -27.77 -40.04 3.62
C ILE A 102 -27.52 -38.54 3.39
N LEU A 103 -28.61 -37.80 3.15
CA LEU A 103 -28.57 -36.35 2.90
C LEU A 103 -27.87 -35.57 4.03
N ALA A 104 -28.11 -35.95 5.29
CA ALA A 104 -27.48 -35.33 6.45
C ALA A 104 -25.94 -35.44 6.41
N PHE A 105 -25.40 -36.60 6.02
CA PHE A 105 -23.96 -36.80 5.88
C PHE A 105 -23.37 -35.92 4.76
N LYS A 106 -24.06 -35.81 3.62
CA LYS A 106 -23.67 -34.92 2.53
C LYS A 106 -23.63 -33.45 2.96
N LYS A 107 -24.65 -32.99 3.71
CA LYS A 107 -24.71 -31.62 4.25
C LYS A 107 -23.55 -31.30 5.20
N ILE A 108 -23.16 -32.20 6.09
CA ILE A 108 -22.01 -31.96 6.98
C ILE A 108 -20.71 -31.82 6.17
N LYS A 109 -20.52 -32.66 5.13
CA LYS A 109 -19.37 -32.53 4.23
C LYS A 109 -19.34 -31.20 3.48
N GLU A 110 -20.50 -30.72 3.04
CA GLU A 110 -20.62 -29.41 2.40
C GLU A 110 -20.30 -28.26 3.36
N GLU A 111 -20.81 -28.29 4.60
CA GLU A 111 -20.52 -27.28 5.61
C GLU A 111 -19.03 -27.26 5.99
N LEU A 112 -18.39 -28.43 6.14
CA LEU A 112 -16.94 -28.53 6.32
C LEU A 112 -16.16 -27.93 5.14
N TYR A 113 -16.60 -28.19 3.91
CA TYR A 113 -15.97 -27.64 2.72
C TYR A 113 -16.07 -26.11 2.69
N LYS A 114 -17.27 -25.55 2.96
CA LYS A 114 -17.49 -24.11 3.05
C LYS A 114 -16.62 -23.48 4.12
N MET A 115 -16.58 -24.06 5.32
CA MET A 115 -15.79 -23.54 6.44
C MET A 115 -14.29 -23.55 6.15
N ASN A 116 -13.77 -24.61 5.51
CA ASN A 116 -12.37 -24.65 5.08
C ASN A 116 -12.03 -23.54 4.08
N ILE A 117 -12.93 -23.23 3.14
CA ILE A 117 -12.74 -22.11 2.21
C ILE A 117 -12.74 -20.78 2.97
N ILE A 118 -13.70 -20.57 3.88
CA ILE A 118 -13.77 -19.36 4.72
C ILE A 118 -12.46 -19.17 5.48
N LEU A 119 -11.96 -20.20 6.16
CA LEU A 119 -10.70 -20.14 6.91
C LEU A 119 -9.49 -19.86 6.03
N THR A 120 -9.47 -20.42 4.82
CA THR A 120 -8.43 -20.11 3.84
C THR A 120 -8.46 -18.64 3.45
N ILE A 121 -9.65 -18.07 3.21
CA ILE A 121 -9.81 -16.64 2.94
C ILE A 121 -9.36 -15.80 4.13
N VAL A 122 -9.81 -16.15 5.34
CA VAL A 122 -9.43 -15.45 6.58
C VAL A 122 -7.90 -15.47 6.75
N PHE A 123 -7.24 -16.60 6.50
CA PHE A 123 -5.78 -16.70 6.55
C PHE A 123 -5.10 -15.76 5.55
N LEU A 124 -5.62 -15.69 4.33
CA LEU A 124 -5.08 -14.79 3.32
C LEU A 124 -5.32 -13.32 3.69
N LEU A 125 -6.47 -12.98 4.27
CA LEU A 125 -6.83 -11.62 4.71
C LEU A 125 -6.08 -11.16 5.97
N GLN A 126 -5.70 -12.08 6.87
CA GLN A 126 -4.86 -11.77 8.03
C GLN A 126 -3.46 -11.28 7.61
N ASN A 127 -2.97 -11.76 6.47
CA ASN A 127 -1.65 -11.47 5.94
C ASN A 127 -1.61 -10.26 4.98
N THR A 128 -2.65 -9.42 4.96
CA THR A 128 -2.71 -8.22 4.13
C THR A 128 -3.09 -6.99 4.94
N ASN A 129 -2.66 -5.81 4.48
CA ASN A 129 -3.05 -4.53 5.06
C ASN A 129 -4.40 -4.07 4.49
N MET A 130 -5.47 -4.80 4.85
CA MET A 130 -6.83 -4.50 4.42
C MET A 130 -7.26 -3.08 4.83
N LYS A 131 -7.57 -2.22 3.84
CA LYS A 131 -8.16 -0.90 4.08
C LYS A 131 -9.70 -0.95 3.97
N LEU A 132 -10.35 0.13 4.39
CA LEU A 132 -11.80 0.29 4.35
C LEU A 132 -12.34 0.16 2.92
N SER A 133 -11.60 0.68 1.94
CA SER A 133 -11.95 0.59 0.52
C SER A 133 -12.02 -0.85 0.03
N ASN A 134 -11.07 -1.70 0.45
CA ASN A 134 -11.05 -3.12 0.07
C ASN A 134 -12.24 -3.89 0.68
N TRP A 135 -12.61 -3.59 1.92
CA TRP A 135 -13.79 -4.18 2.55
C TRP A 135 -15.09 -3.76 1.86
N LYS A 136 -15.21 -2.49 1.45
CA LYS A 136 -16.33 -2.03 0.63
C LYS A 136 -16.42 -2.78 -0.71
N GLU A 137 -15.28 -3.11 -1.33
CA GLU A 137 -15.24 -3.92 -2.55
C GLU A 137 -15.81 -5.33 -2.33
N ILE A 138 -15.44 -5.99 -1.23
CA ILE A 138 -15.99 -7.31 -0.85
C ILE A 138 -17.50 -7.24 -0.58
N ILE A 139 -17.96 -6.23 0.16
CA ILE A 139 -19.39 -6.04 0.46
C ILE A 139 -20.18 -5.78 -0.83
N ASN A 140 -19.64 -4.97 -1.75
CA ASN A 140 -20.28 -4.73 -3.05
C ASN A 140 -20.38 -6.00 -3.90
N LEU A 141 -19.38 -6.89 -3.87
CA LEU A 141 -19.47 -8.20 -4.54
C LEU A 141 -20.62 -9.04 -3.98
N HIS A 142 -20.81 -9.01 -2.66
CA HIS A 142 -21.94 -9.67 -2.01
C HIS A 142 -23.29 -9.11 -2.49
N LEU A 143 -23.42 -7.77 -2.48
CA LEU A 143 -24.64 -7.06 -2.87
C LEU A 143 -25.02 -7.30 -4.34
N ASN A 144 -24.04 -7.21 -5.25
CA ASN A 144 -24.26 -7.36 -6.69
C ASN A 144 -24.79 -8.76 -7.06
N ARG A 145 -24.29 -9.81 -6.39
CA ARG A 145 -24.70 -11.20 -6.69
C ARG A 145 -26.09 -11.54 -6.20
N LYS A 146 -26.54 -10.94 -5.10
CA LYS A 146 -27.91 -11.13 -4.57
C LYS A 146 -28.95 -10.25 -5.29
N GLN A 147 -28.57 -9.46 -6.31
CA GLN A 147 -29.45 -8.50 -7.01
C GLN A 147 -30.23 -7.58 -6.05
N ILE A 148 -29.63 -7.23 -4.90
CA ILE A 148 -30.29 -6.39 -3.90
C ILE A 148 -30.16 -4.94 -4.37
N LYS A 149 -31.26 -4.38 -4.90
CA LYS A 149 -31.33 -2.98 -5.38
C LYS A 149 -31.23 -1.95 -4.25
N ASN A 150 -31.53 -2.33 -3.01
CA ASN A 150 -31.54 -1.45 -1.86
C ASN A 150 -30.29 -1.64 -0.99
N LYS A 151 -29.32 -0.75 -1.17
CA LYS A 151 -28.09 -0.66 -0.36
C LYS A 151 -28.39 -0.55 1.16
N THR A 152 -29.52 0.08 1.49
CA THR A 152 -29.97 0.45 2.84
C THR A 152 -30.47 -0.70 3.72
N ILE A 153 -30.88 -1.85 3.16
CA ILE A 153 -31.46 -2.94 3.96
C ILE A 153 -30.38 -3.90 4.47
N LEU A 154 -29.25 -4.02 3.76
CA LEU A 154 -28.10 -4.81 4.22
C LEU A 154 -27.18 -4.03 5.15
N GLU A 155 -27.12 -2.70 5.01
CA GLU A 155 -26.44 -1.77 5.94
C GLU A 155 -26.96 -1.91 7.38
N ASN A 156 -28.20 -2.38 7.57
CA ASN A 156 -28.82 -2.57 8.88
C ASN A 156 -28.78 -4.01 9.42
N THR A 157 -28.47 -5.02 8.60
CA THR A 157 -28.49 -6.46 9.02
C THR A 157 -27.11 -7.05 9.27
N ILE A 158 -26.08 -6.51 8.62
CA ILE A 158 -24.70 -6.63 9.09
C ILE A 158 -24.47 -5.36 9.88
N ILE A 159 -24.03 -5.44 11.14
CA ILE A 159 -23.73 -4.26 11.97
C ILE A 159 -22.53 -3.53 11.34
N ILE A 160 -22.80 -2.78 10.28
CA ILE A 160 -21.90 -1.90 9.57
C ILE A 160 -22.63 -0.56 9.58
N ASN A 161 -22.80 0.01 10.77
CA ASN A 161 -23.26 1.38 10.90
C ASN A 161 -22.31 2.26 10.07
N ASP A 162 -22.84 2.86 9.00
CA ASP A 162 -22.12 3.60 7.95
C ASP A 162 -21.17 4.70 8.43
N LYS A 163 -21.20 5.06 9.71
CA LYS A 163 -20.33 6.08 10.31
C LYS A 163 -19.01 5.52 10.87
N THR A 164 -18.92 4.22 11.12
CA THR A 164 -17.69 3.57 11.64
C THR A 164 -17.66 2.09 11.25
N ILE A 165 -17.32 1.77 10.00
CA ILE A 165 -16.86 0.41 9.68
C ILE A 165 -15.54 0.21 10.43
N ASN A 166 -15.58 -0.29 11.66
CA ASN A 166 -14.36 -0.68 12.32
C ASN A 166 -13.95 -2.02 11.71
N ILE A 167 -12.99 -2.02 10.78
CA ILE A 167 -12.43 -3.25 10.18
C ILE A 167 -12.05 -4.27 11.27
N LYS A 168 -11.73 -3.78 12.47
CA LYS A 168 -11.36 -4.58 13.64
C LYS A 168 -12.55 -5.23 14.38
N SER A 169 -13.80 -5.06 13.95
CA SER A 169 -14.97 -5.70 14.57
C SER A 169 -15.58 -6.83 13.75
N ILE A 170 -15.08 -7.12 12.55
CA ILE A 170 -15.66 -8.17 11.70
C ILE A 170 -15.32 -9.54 12.30
N THR A 171 -16.34 -10.33 12.61
CA THR A 171 -16.24 -11.65 13.24
C THR A 171 -16.30 -12.78 12.22
N LEU A 172 -15.98 -14.01 12.63
CA LEU A 172 -16.16 -15.20 11.78
C LEU A 172 -17.63 -15.39 11.39
N TYR A 173 -18.55 -15.09 12.31
CA TYR A 173 -19.99 -15.10 12.05
C TYR A 173 -20.37 -14.17 10.90
N ASP A 174 -19.88 -12.94 10.89
CA ASP A 174 -20.16 -11.98 9.82
C ASP A 174 -19.64 -12.48 8.46
N MET A 175 -18.46 -13.11 8.43
CA MET A 175 -17.90 -13.71 7.21
C MET A 175 -18.76 -14.87 6.68
N GLN A 176 -19.33 -15.67 7.59
CA GLN A 176 -20.23 -16.75 7.24
C GLN A 176 -21.56 -16.20 6.69
N GLN A 177 -22.11 -15.16 7.29
CA GLN A 177 -23.32 -14.47 6.81
C GLN A 177 -23.11 -13.81 5.44
N LEU A 178 -21.93 -13.24 5.22
CA LEU A 178 -21.48 -12.72 3.93
C LEU A 178 -21.22 -13.81 2.89
N GLN A 179 -21.25 -15.09 3.28
CA GLN A 179 -21.04 -16.23 2.38
C GLN A 179 -19.79 -16.06 1.50
N ILE A 180 -18.69 -15.58 2.10
CA ILE A 180 -17.47 -15.22 1.35
C ILE A 180 -16.87 -16.40 0.55
N TYR A 181 -17.20 -17.64 0.93
CA TYR A 181 -16.82 -18.84 0.20
C TYR A 181 -17.30 -18.85 -1.27
N LEU A 182 -18.40 -18.17 -1.59
CA LEU A 182 -18.91 -18.06 -2.97
C LEU A 182 -18.04 -17.15 -3.86
N TYR A 183 -17.25 -16.27 -3.25
CA TYR A 183 -16.46 -15.22 -3.91
C TYR A 183 -14.96 -15.46 -3.78
N PHE A 184 -14.54 -16.71 -3.54
CA PHE A 184 -13.15 -17.05 -3.26
C PHE A 184 -12.17 -16.48 -4.30
N ASN A 185 -12.48 -16.60 -5.60
CA ASN A 185 -11.62 -16.11 -6.67
C ASN A 185 -11.57 -14.58 -6.73
N ASP A 186 -12.70 -13.90 -6.53
CA ASP A 186 -12.77 -12.45 -6.54
C ASP A 186 -12.03 -11.86 -5.32
N ILE A 187 -12.21 -12.47 -4.15
CA ILE A 187 -11.48 -12.08 -2.93
C ILE A 187 -9.98 -12.33 -3.11
N LYS A 188 -9.57 -13.44 -3.73
CA LYS A 188 -8.16 -13.70 -4.05
C LYS A 188 -7.59 -12.61 -4.97
N TYR A 189 -8.38 -12.13 -5.93
CA TYR A 189 -7.98 -11.01 -6.79
C TYR A 189 -7.87 -9.68 -6.01
N ILE A 190 -8.79 -9.40 -5.08
CA ILE A 190 -8.71 -8.23 -4.19
C ILE A 190 -7.43 -8.31 -3.32
N ILE A 191 -7.13 -9.48 -2.77
CA ILE A 191 -5.92 -9.73 -1.99
C ILE A 191 -4.65 -9.50 -2.83
N TYR A 192 -4.65 -9.98 -4.08
CA TYR A 192 -3.56 -9.72 -5.02
C TYR A 192 -3.39 -8.22 -5.27
N LYS A 193 -4.48 -7.50 -5.56
CA LYS A 193 -4.49 -6.04 -5.72
C LYS A 193 -3.90 -5.32 -4.51
N ILE A 194 -4.25 -5.72 -3.28
CA ILE A 194 -3.71 -5.12 -2.06
C ILE A 194 -2.19 -5.28 -1.98
N LYS A 195 -1.68 -6.48 -2.23
CA LYS A 195 -0.24 -6.76 -2.20
C LYS A 195 0.53 -5.94 -3.24
N GLU A 196 -0.03 -5.78 -4.44
CA GLU A 196 0.56 -4.92 -5.46
C GLU A 196 0.58 -3.45 -5.01
N VAL A 197 -0.51 -2.94 -4.42
CA VAL A 197 -0.55 -1.56 -3.88
C VAL A 197 0.45 -1.37 -2.75
N GLU A 198 0.57 -2.31 -1.80
CA GLU A 198 1.56 -2.23 -0.72
C GLU A 198 3.00 -2.19 -1.25
N LYS A 199 3.29 -2.97 -2.29
CA LYS A 199 4.60 -2.96 -2.95
C LYS A 199 4.88 -1.60 -3.58
N LEU A 200 3.90 -0.99 -4.23
CA LEU A 200 4.02 0.35 -4.80
C LEU A 200 4.20 1.42 -3.71
N GLU A 201 3.43 1.34 -2.62
CA GLU A 201 3.57 2.25 -1.47
C GLU A 201 4.97 2.19 -0.86
N LYS A 202 5.52 0.99 -0.67
CA LYS A 202 6.89 0.79 -0.21
C LYS A 202 7.91 1.43 -1.15
N ASN A 203 7.82 1.11 -2.45
CA ASN A 203 8.72 1.70 -3.44
C ASN A 203 8.66 3.24 -3.48
N LEU A 204 7.46 3.83 -3.34
CA LEU A 204 7.31 5.28 -3.28
C LEU A 204 7.91 5.88 -1.99
N ASN A 205 7.74 5.22 -0.85
CA ASN A 205 8.38 5.63 0.41
C ASN A 205 9.90 5.58 0.29
N ASP A 206 10.45 4.54 -0.33
CA ASP A 206 11.89 4.38 -0.50
C ASP A 206 12.45 5.48 -1.40
N ILE A 207 11.77 5.80 -2.51
CA ILE A 207 12.11 6.96 -3.35
C ILE A 207 12.13 8.24 -2.53
N GLU A 208 11.04 8.53 -1.79
CA GLU A 208 10.94 9.74 -0.99
C GLU A 208 12.03 9.85 0.09
N ASN A 209 12.37 8.72 0.73
CA ASN A 209 13.41 8.66 1.76
C ASN A 209 14.81 8.86 1.18
N ASN A 210 15.11 8.27 0.01
CA ASN A 210 16.38 8.49 -0.67
C ASN A 210 16.58 9.98 -0.98
N TRP A 211 15.54 10.61 -1.51
CA TRP A 211 15.54 12.04 -1.82
C TRP A 211 15.67 12.94 -0.57
N LYS A 212 15.10 12.54 0.57
CA LYS A 212 15.31 13.24 1.85
C LYS A 212 16.75 13.12 2.37
N GLN A 213 17.51 12.12 1.94
CA GLN A 213 18.90 11.93 2.34
C GLN A 213 19.88 12.57 1.35
N GLU A 214 19.45 12.93 0.14
CA GLU A 214 20.31 13.61 -0.82
C GLU A 214 20.75 14.99 -0.30
N SER A 215 22.04 15.26 -0.49
CA SER A 215 22.71 16.48 -0.02
C SER A 215 23.46 17.16 -1.16
N LEU A 216 23.49 18.50 -1.09
CA LEU A 216 24.22 19.33 -2.03
C LEU A 216 25.72 19.25 -1.78
N LYS A 217 26.50 19.14 -2.85
CA LYS A 217 27.94 19.24 -2.79
C LYS A 217 28.39 20.68 -2.98
N ILE A 218 29.31 21.11 -2.12
CA ILE A 218 29.92 22.45 -2.14
C ILE A 218 31.44 22.35 -2.18
N LYS A 219 32.08 23.25 -2.92
CA LYS A 219 33.53 23.38 -3.03
C LYS A 219 34.00 24.75 -2.53
N LYS A 220 35.25 24.83 -2.07
CA LYS A 220 35.91 26.11 -1.74
C LYS A 220 36.60 26.64 -3.00
N TYR A 221 36.42 27.92 -3.32
CA TYR A 221 37.06 28.63 -4.42
C TYR A 221 37.59 29.96 -3.91
N ASN A 222 38.91 30.14 -3.88
CA ASN A 222 39.59 31.26 -3.20
C ASN A 222 39.07 31.39 -1.74
N ASP A 223 38.48 32.53 -1.39
CA ASP A 223 37.85 32.79 -0.09
C ASP A 223 36.33 32.53 -0.06
N TYR A 224 35.77 32.02 -1.16
CA TYR A 224 34.35 31.77 -1.37
C TYR A 224 33.99 30.28 -1.31
N ILE A 225 32.69 30.02 -1.15
CA ILE A 225 32.10 28.68 -1.22
C ILE A 225 31.18 28.68 -2.44
N LEU A 226 31.29 27.65 -3.29
CA LEU A 226 30.50 27.46 -4.50
C LEU A 226 29.76 26.14 -4.44
N LEU A 227 28.65 26.03 -5.17
CA LEU A 227 28.10 24.73 -5.53
C LEU A 227 29.08 23.99 -6.45
N GLU A 228 29.27 22.70 -6.18
CA GLU A 228 30.02 21.78 -7.04
C GLU A 228 29.13 21.23 -8.17
N ASP A 229 29.67 20.29 -8.97
CA ASP A 229 28.95 19.60 -10.02
C ASP A 229 27.85 18.69 -9.46
N ASN A 230 26.65 19.26 -9.38
CA ASN A 230 25.42 18.57 -9.00
C ASN A 230 24.72 17.90 -10.21
N ASN A 231 25.46 17.62 -11.29
CA ASN A 231 24.94 16.96 -12.50
C ASN A 231 24.28 15.61 -12.22
N HIS A 232 24.81 14.86 -11.24
CA HIS A 232 24.22 13.59 -10.80
C HIS A 232 22.79 13.77 -10.28
N ILE A 233 22.48 14.89 -9.62
CA ILE A 233 21.15 15.20 -9.09
C ILE A 233 20.16 15.35 -10.24
N PHE A 234 20.52 16.10 -11.29
CA PHE A 234 19.66 16.26 -12.48
C PHE A 234 19.39 14.93 -13.18
N ILE A 235 20.40 14.05 -13.29
CA ILE A 235 20.24 12.70 -13.84
C ILE A 235 19.31 11.86 -12.95
N ASN A 236 19.51 11.89 -11.63
CA ASN A 236 18.66 11.19 -10.66
C ASN A 236 17.21 11.68 -10.69
N ILE A 237 16.99 12.99 -10.84
CA ILE A 237 15.67 13.59 -10.99
C ILE A 237 15.00 12.99 -12.23
N LYS A 238 15.66 13.01 -13.40
CA LYS A 238 15.12 12.45 -14.64
C LYS A 238 14.79 10.96 -14.52
N ASN A 239 15.68 10.18 -13.91
CA ASN A 239 15.44 8.75 -13.65
C ASN A 239 14.24 8.53 -12.73
N THR A 240 14.11 9.35 -11.68
CA THR A 240 12.98 9.29 -10.77
C THR A 240 11.67 9.67 -11.46
N PHE A 241 11.67 10.68 -12.35
CA PHE A 241 10.49 11.03 -13.16
C PHE A 241 10.03 9.85 -14.02
N ASN A 242 10.95 9.16 -14.67
CA ASN A 242 10.63 7.96 -15.46
C ASN A 242 10.03 6.87 -14.56
N ASN A 243 10.64 6.59 -13.40
CA ASN A 243 10.13 5.61 -12.44
C ASN A 243 8.72 5.96 -11.96
N LEU A 244 8.48 7.23 -11.60
CA LEU A 244 7.17 7.71 -11.18
C LEU A 244 6.14 7.65 -12.31
N HIS A 245 6.54 7.90 -13.55
CA HIS A 245 5.68 7.76 -14.73
C HIS A 245 5.27 6.29 -14.95
N PHE A 246 6.22 5.35 -14.86
CA PHE A 246 5.91 3.92 -14.92
C PHE A 246 4.97 3.50 -13.78
N MET A 247 5.22 3.95 -12.55
CA MET A 247 4.36 3.65 -11.40
C MET A 247 2.94 4.18 -11.57
N ARG A 248 2.77 5.36 -12.17
CA ARG A 248 1.46 5.96 -12.44
C ARG A 248 0.61 5.11 -13.39
N ASN A 249 1.25 4.45 -14.35
CA ASN A 249 0.56 3.64 -15.36
C ASN A 249 0.16 2.24 -14.85
N ILE A 250 0.54 1.89 -13.61
CA ILE A 250 0.13 0.63 -13.01
C ILE A 250 -1.35 0.71 -12.63
N ARG A 251 -2.12 -0.31 -13.01
CA ARG A 251 -3.59 -0.39 -12.86
C ARG A 251 -4.10 -0.06 -11.44
N PHE A 252 -3.31 -0.33 -10.41
CA PHE A 252 -3.69 -0.16 -9.02
C PHE A 252 -3.14 1.12 -8.37
N ALA A 253 -2.45 1.97 -9.13
CA ALA A 253 -1.82 3.18 -8.61
C ALA A 253 -2.79 4.34 -8.34
N GLN A 254 -4.09 4.19 -8.64
CA GLN A 254 -5.08 5.28 -8.58
C GLN A 254 -5.07 6.03 -7.23
N ASP A 255 -5.08 5.29 -6.11
CA ASP A 255 -5.07 5.87 -4.76
C ASP A 255 -3.73 6.53 -4.41
N LEU A 256 -2.66 6.19 -5.15
CA LEU A 256 -1.29 6.69 -4.95
C LEU A 256 -0.94 7.87 -5.87
N ILE A 257 -1.77 8.18 -6.87
CA ILE A 257 -1.57 9.31 -7.79
C ILE A 257 -1.32 10.63 -7.04
N PRO A 258 -2.06 10.99 -5.96
CA PRO A 258 -1.79 12.23 -5.24
C PRO A 258 -0.39 12.28 -4.65
N LYS A 259 0.12 11.16 -4.13
CA LYS A 259 1.48 11.05 -3.59
C LYS A 259 2.53 11.12 -4.68
N ILE A 260 2.30 10.45 -5.82
CA ILE A 260 3.17 10.52 -7.00
C ILE A 260 3.28 11.97 -7.47
N ASN A 261 2.16 12.68 -7.61
CA ASN A 261 2.12 14.08 -8.03
C ASN A 261 2.86 14.99 -7.04
N TYR A 262 2.71 14.75 -5.73
CA TYR A 262 3.43 15.49 -4.71
C TYR A 262 4.96 15.37 -4.88
N ILE A 263 5.47 14.14 -5.03
CA ILE A 263 6.90 13.90 -5.23
C ILE A 263 7.37 14.54 -6.56
N GLN A 264 6.61 14.36 -7.65
CA GLN A 264 6.93 14.97 -8.94
C GLN A 264 7.03 16.49 -8.86
N ASN A 265 6.02 17.16 -8.28
CA ASN A 265 6.02 18.61 -8.14
C ASN A 265 7.18 19.10 -7.27
N LYS A 266 7.52 18.38 -6.20
CA LYS A 266 8.66 18.72 -5.34
C LYS A 266 9.99 18.59 -6.10
N LEU A 267 10.15 17.54 -6.91
CA LEU A 267 11.34 17.35 -7.74
C LEU A 267 11.45 18.37 -8.87
N LEU A 268 10.34 18.76 -9.50
CA LEU A 268 10.31 19.87 -10.48
C LEU A 268 10.78 21.17 -9.83
N PHE A 269 10.24 21.49 -8.65
CA PHE A 269 10.64 22.69 -7.91
C PHE A 269 12.13 22.69 -7.56
N ILE A 270 12.67 21.54 -7.13
CA ILE A 270 14.10 21.36 -6.88
C ILE A 270 14.91 21.59 -8.15
N TYR A 271 14.49 21.01 -9.28
CA TYR A 271 15.14 21.15 -10.57
C TYR A 271 15.24 22.63 -10.98
N GLU A 272 14.12 23.35 -10.95
CA GLU A 272 14.04 24.78 -11.30
C GLU A 272 14.91 25.64 -10.40
N LEU A 273 14.86 25.40 -9.08
CA LEU A 273 15.64 26.15 -8.11
C LEU A 273 17.14 25.91 -8.28
N LEU A 274 17.57 24.67 -8.51
CA LEU A 274 18.98 24.35 -8.74
C LEU A 274 19.49 24.91 -10.06
N SER A 275 18.69 24.86 -11.11
CA SER A 275 19.09 25.42 -12.41
C SER A 275 19.18 26.95 -12.36
N LEU A 276 18.26 27.62 -11.65
CA LEU A 276 18.37 29.04 -11.35
C LEU A 276 19.67 29.34 -10.58
N TRP A 277 19.97 28.55 -9.55
CA TRP A 277 21.15 28.77 -8.70
C TRP A 277 22.46 28.59 -9.46
N ILE A 278 22.57 27.54 -10.28
CA ILE A 278 23.76 27.31 -11.11
C ILE A 278 23.97 28.49 -12.07
N ASN A 279 22.90 28.98 -12.72
CA ASN A 279 22.99 30.14 -13.60
C ASN A 279 23.42 31.41 -12.83
N THR A 280 22.79 31.67 -11.68
CA THR A 280 23.16 32.79 -10.80
C THR A 280 24.61 32.72 -10.35
N GLN A 281 25.12 31.52 -10.03
CA GLN A 281 26.51 31.31 -9.66
C GLN A 281 27.47 31.56 -10.84
N ASP A 282 27.12 31.14 -12.07
CA ASP A 282 27.95 31.38 -13.25
C ASP A 282 28.08 32.88 -13.55
N ILE A 283 26.97 33.62 -13.55
CA ILE A 283 27.00 35.08 -13.79
C ILE A 283 27.76 35.79 -12.65
N TRP A 284 27.57 35.36 -11.39
CA TRP A 284 28.33 35.91 -10.26
C TRP A 284 29.83 35.67 -10.41
N LEU A 285 30.27 34.47 -10.79
CA LEU A 285 31.68 34.16 -11.03
C LEU A 285 32.26 35.01 -12.16
N ARG A 286 31.52 35.20 -13.24
CA ARG A 286 31.94 36.08 -14.35
C ARG A 286 32.19 37.50 -13.87
N LEU A 287 31.25 38.08 -13.10
CA LEU A 287 31.40 39.42 -12.52
C LEU A 287 32.55 39.49 -11.50
N GLU A 288 32.72 38.47 -10.66
CA GLU A 288 33.80 38.39 -9.67
C GLU A 288 35.18 38.42 -10.36
N ASN A 289 35.38 37.60 -11.39
CA ASN A 289 36.61 37.61 -12.17
C ASN A 289 36.81 38.94 -12.91
N PHE A 290 35.74 39.58 -13.40
CA PHE A 290 35.83 40.88 -14.07
C PHE A 290 36.29 42.00 -13.13
N PHE A 291 35.69 42.11 -11.94
CA PHE A 291 35.97 43.20 -10.99
C PHE A 291 37.21 42.98 -10.13
N GLN A 292 37.75 41.76 -10.04
CA GLN A 292 39.06 41.52 -9.41
C GLN A 292 40.23 42.07 -10.22
N ASN A 293 40.03 42.38 -11.50
CA ASN A 293 41.06 42.97 -12.34
C ASN A 293 41.29 44.44 -11.94
N GLU A 294 42.44 44.73 -11.33
CA GLU A 294 42.77 46.02 -10.69
C GLU A 294 42.86 47.24 -11.64
N ASN A 295 42.70 47.05 -12.96
CA ASN A 295 42.89 48.10 -13.97
C ASN A 295 41.60 48.85 -14.38
N PHE A 296 40.49 48.65 -13.66
CA PHE A 296 39.16 49.13 -14.06
C PHE A 296 38.61 50.28 -13.19
N ASN A 297 39.42 51.32 -12.95
CA ASN A 297 39.01 52.54 -12.21
C ASN A 297 37.72 53.20 -12.75
N HIS A 298 37.39 52.96 -14.02
CA HIS A 298 36.20 53.47 -14.67
C HIS A 298 34.89 52.80 -14.23
N PHE A 299 34.95 51.67 -13.52
CA PHE A 299 33.78 50.94 -13.04
C PHE A 299 33.60 51.10 -11.52
N SER A 300 34.03 52.23 -10.96
CA SER A 300 34.09 52.42 -9.50
C SER A 300 32.71 52.40 -8.81
N ASN A 301 31.64 52.81 -9.51
CA ASN A 301 30.27 52.75 -8.98
C ASN A 301 29.71 51.32 -9.05
N GLU A 302 29.97 50.62 -10.14
CA GLU A 302 29.57 49.25 -10.41
C GLU A 302 30.29 48.30 -9.44
N LEU A 303 31.57 48.54 -9.15
CA LEU A 303 32.35 47.80 -8.16
C LEU A 303 31.80 47.99 -6.74
N LYS A 304 31.35 49.19 -6.37
CA LYS A 304 30.66 49.41 -5.08
C LYS A 304 29.36 48.62 -4.99
N ASN A 305 28.59 48.58 -6.07
CA ASN A 305 27.35 47.81 -6.12
C ASN A 305 27.63 46.30 -6.11
N PHE A 306 28.61 45.83 -6.87
CA PHE A 306 29.05 44.44 -6.87
C PHE A 306 29.50 44.00 -5.47
N ASN A 307 30.25 44.83 -4.73
CA ASN A 307 30.64 44.52 -3.36
C ASN A 307 29.45 44.32 -2.41
N LYS A 308 28.33 45.02 -2.61
CA LYS A 308 27.09 44.79 -1.85
C LYS A 308 26.45 43.45 -2.22
N ILE A 309 26.37 43.15 -3.51
CA ILE A 309 25.85 41.86 -4.02
C ILE A 309 26.75 40.69 -3.59
N ASN A 310 28.07 40.86 -3.57
CA ASN A 310 28.99 39.84 -3.13
C ASN A 310 28.77 39.49 -1.63
N LYS A 311 28.52 40.50 -0.78
CA LYS A 311 28.17 40.24 0.64
C LYS A 311 26.92 39.38 0.77
N THR A 312 25.88 39.66 0.00
CA THR A 312 24.65 38.85 0.04
C THR A 312 24.87 37.44 -0.50
N TYR A 313 25.70 37.26 -1.53
CA TYR A 313 26.12 35.92 -1.99
C TYR A 313 26.80 35.11 -0.89
N ILE A 314 27.75 35.72 -0.18
CA ILE A 314 28.47 35.08 0.93
C ILE A 314 27.49 34.67 2.05
N GLU A 315 26.51 35.50 2.38
CA GLU A 315 25.48 35.20 3.37
C GLU A 315 24.60 34.01 2.93
N ILE A 316 24.16 34.00 1.68
CA ILE A 316 23.42 32.88 1.06
C ILE A 316 24.24 31.59 1.19
N MET A 317 25.50 31.58 0.74
CA MET A 317 26.34 30.38 0.78
C MET A 317 26.69 29.94 2.22
N LYS A 318 26.82 30.88 3.17
CA LYS A 318 26.99 30.56 4.59
C LYS A 318 25.76 29.88 5.19
N SER A 319 24.56 30.33 4.82
CA SER A 319 23.31 29.70 5.27
C SER A 319 23.18 28.27 4.74
N VAL A 320 23.49 28.06 3.46
CA VAL A 320 23.49 26.76 2.80
C VAL A 320 24.51 25.82 3.43
N LYS A 321 25.72 26.30 3.77
CA LYS A 321 26.75 25.46 4.40
C LYS A 321 26.29 24.89 5.76
N LYS A 322 25.36 25.54 6.48
CA LYS A 322 24.84 25.03 7.76
C LYS A 322 23.95 23.82 7.58
N ASN A 323 23.30 23.67 6.44
CA ASN A 323 22.42 22.54 6.15
C ASN A 323 22.55 22.18 4.67
N LEU A 324 23.19 21.07 4.34
CA LEU A 324 23.36 20.68 2.93
C LEU A 324 22.19 19.83 2.40
N ASN A 325 21.18 19.55 3.22
CA ASN A 325 20.05 18.74 2.81
C ASN A 325 19.24 19.43 1.71
N LEU A 326 19.17 18.77 0.55
CA LEU A 326 18.56 19.34 -0.64
C LEU A 326 17.06 19.62 -0.43
N PHE A 327 16.34 18.69 0.20
CA PHE A 327 14.89 18.81 0.41
C PHE A 327 14.52 19.94 1.38
N GLN A 328 15.38 20.21 2.35
CA GLN A 328 15.17 21.26 3.35
C GLN A 328 15.60 22.64 2.83
N ASN A 329 16.70 22.72 2.10
CA ASN A 329 17.17 23.97 1.49
C ASN A 329 16.30 24.45 0.34
N CYS A 330 15.81 23.52 -0.49
CA CYS A 330 14.92 23.85 -1.60
C CYS A 330 13.51 24.12 -1.10
N ASN A 331 13.32 25.32 -0.55
CA ASN A 331 12.03 25.85 -0.11
C ASN A 331 11.66 27.14 -0.87
N THR A 332 10.39 27.53 -0.78
CA THR A 332 9.84 28.69 -1.49
C THR A 332 10.51 30.00 -1.09
N HIS A 333 10.84 30.16 0.19
CA HIS A 333 11.52 31.36 0.69
C HIS A 333 12.90 31.53 0.03
N PHE A 334 13.69 30.46 -0.01
CA PHE A 334 15.00 30.44 -0.65
C PHE A 334 14.90 30.71 -2.16
N PHE A 335 13.87 30.16 -2.83
CA PHE A 335 13.64 30.43 -4.24
C PHE A 335 13.43 31.92 -4.52
N TYR A 336 12.55 32.61 -3.78
CA TYR A 336 12.34 34.04 -3.96
C TYR A 336 13.57 34.87 -3.60
N LEU A 337 14.28 34.49 -2.54
CA LEU A 337 15.54 35.14 -2.16
C LEU A 337 16.56 35.06 -3.29
N LEU A 338 16.79 33.85 -3.83
CA LEU A 338 17.70 33.60 -4.93
C LEU A 338 17.25 34.32 -6.21
N LYS A 339 15.94 34.35 -6.50
CA LYS A 339 15.39 35.05 -7.67
C LYS A 339 15.64 36.56 -7.59
N ASN A 340 15.34 37.20 -6.46
CA ASN A 340 15.57 38.64 -6.27
C ASN A 340 17.07 38.98 -6.34
N TYR A 341 17.90 38.10 -5.78
CA TYR A 341 19.35 38.21 -5.90
C TYR A 341 19.80 38.12 -7.36
N ASN A 342 19.28 37.14 -8.11
CA ASN A 342 19.59 36.94 -9.52
C ASN A 342 19.18 38.15 -10.38
N GLU A 343 18.01 38.75 -10.13
CA GLU A 343 17.56 39.96 -10.82
C GLU A 343 18.50 41.15 -10.56
N SER A 344 18.91 41.35 -9.31
CA SER A 344 19.88 42.40 -8.94
C SER A 344 21.24 42.18 -9.61
N LEU A 345 21.66 40.93 -9.70
CA LEU A 345 22.92 40.52 -10.31
C LEU A 345 22.91 40.67 -11.83
N LEU A 346 21.81 40.29 -12.49
CA LEU A 346 21.59 40.50 -13.92
C LEU A 346 21.55 42.00 -14.27
N PHE A 347 20.94 42.82 -13.42
CA PHE A 347 20.95 44.27 -13.61
C PHE A 347 22.38 44.82 -13.65
N LEU A 348 23.22 44.47 -12.66
CA LEU A 348 24.63 44.87 -12.68
C LEU A 348 25.41 44.31 -13.87
N TYR A 349 25.14 43.07 -14.25
CA TYR A 349 25.77 42.45 -15.41
C TYR A 349 25.48 43.23 -16.70
N ASN A 350 24.21 43.57 -16.93
CA ASN A 350 23.80 44.33 -18.11
C ASN A 350 24.36 45.76 -18.11
N GLU A 351 24.35 46.45 -16.96
CA GLU A 351 24.98 47.78 -16.82
C GLU A 351 26.48 47.72 -17.14
N THR A 352 27.18 46.68 -16.66
CA THR A 352 28.61 46.50 -16.94
C THR A 352 28.86 46.26 -18.43
N ILE A 353 28.01 45.46 -19.09
CA ILE A 353 28.07 45.25 -20.54
C ILE A 353 27.81 46.54 -21.32
N ASN A 354 26.81 47.33 -20.94
CA ASN A 354 26.49 48.59 -21.62
C ASN A 354 27.69 49.56 -21.57
N ILE A 355 28.35 49.67 -20.42
CA ILE A 355 29.55 50.50 -20.28
C ILE A 355 30.71 49.95 -21.13
N LEU A 356 30.83 48.63 -21.26
CA LEU A 356 31.83 48.01 -22.14
C LEU A 356 31.52 48.26 -23.62
N GLN A 357 30.26 48.22 -24.03
CA GLN A 357 29.82 48.56 -25.38
C GLN A 357 30.19 50.00 -25.73
N ASP A 358 29.88 50.96 -24.85
CA ASP A 358 30.24 52.36 -25.05
C ASP A 358 31.75 52.55 -25.25
N LYS A 359 32.56 51.77 -24.52
CA LYS A 359 34.02 51.79 -24.66
C LYS A 359 34.53 51.04 -25.88
N LYS A 360 33.84 50.00 -26.33
CA LYS A 360 34.21 49.27 -27.55
C LYS A 360 34.26 50.22 -28.76
N PHE A 361 33.41 51.25 -28.80
CA PHE A 361 33.47 52.30 -29.83
C PHE A 361 34.79 53.07 -29.87
N THR A 362 35.58 53.05 -28.79
CA THR A 362 36.89 53.73 -28.74
C THR A 362 38.06 52.85 -29.22
N PHE A 363 37.84 51.55 -29.45
CA PHE A 363 38.88 50.61 -29.87
C PHE A 363 38.42 49.79 -31.11
N PRO A 364 38.79 50.22 -32.33
CA PRO A 364 38.42 49.58 -33.60
C PRO A 364 38.71 48.06 -33.66
N ASP A 365 39.79 47.62 -33.00
CA ASP A 365 40.27 46.23 -33.02
C ASP A 365 39.38 45.26 -32.23
N PHE A 366 38.41 45.74 -31.45
CA PHE A 366 37.50 44.88 -30.69
C PHE A 366 36.10 44.79 -31.28
N PHE A 367 35.83 45.44 -32.41
CA PHE A 367 34.50 45.45 -33.04
C PHE A 367 34.04 44.09 -33.55
N PHE A 368 34.97 43.20 -33.87
CA PHE A 368 34.68 41.86 -34.41
C PHE A 368 34.13 40.89 -33.36
N LEU A 369 34.35 41.17 -32.08
CA LEU A 369 33.87 40.36 -30.97
C LEU A 369 32.46 40.76 -30.59
N THR A 370 31.63 39.81 -30.15
CA THR A 370 30.39 40.17 -29.45
C THR A 370 30.69 40.72 -28.05
N ASP A 371 29.75 41.47 -27.47
CA ASP A 371 30.00 42.12 -26.18
C ASP A 371 30.17 41.11 -25.04
N GLN A 372 29.50 39.96 -25.15
CA GLN A 372 29.69 38.82 -24.24
C GLN A 372 31.06 38.16 -24.42
N GLU A 373 31.54 37.98 -25.65
CA GLU A 373 32.88 37.45 -25.91
C GLU A 373 33.97 38.40 -25.42
N LEU A 374 33.78 39.71 -25.60
CA LEU A 374 34.68 40.73 -25.07
C LEU A 374 34.70 40.71 -23.54
N PHE A 375 33.53 40.63 -22.90
CA PHE A 375 33.41 40.47 -21.45
C PHE A 375 34.14 39.22 -20.96
N ASP A 376 33.90 38.07 -21.59
CA ASP A 376 34.51 36.79 -21.23
C ASP A 376 36.04 36.79 -21.46
N LEU A 377 36.53 37.46 -22.52
CA LEU A 377 37.96 37.64 -22.77
C LEU A 377 38.62 38.47 -21.67
N LEU A 378 37.99 39.58 -21.26
CA LEU A 378 38.48 40.40 -20.15
C LEU A 378 38.45 39.65 -18.81
N CYS A 379 37.50 38.74 -18.61
CA CYS A 379 37.47 37.88 -17.43
C CYS A 379 38.58 36.82 -17.43
N LYS A 380 38.98 36.31 -18.61
CA LYS A 380 39.94 35.19 -18.76
C LYS A 380 41.39 35.64 -18.87
N SER A 381 41.67 36.81 -19.45
CA SER A 381 43.03 37.30 -19.71
C SER A 381 43.88 37.41 -18.45
N TYR A 382 43.27 37.63 -17.29
CA TYR A 382 43.97 37.71 -16.00
C TYR A 382 44.30 36.33 -15.40
N LYS A 383 43.51 35.29 -15.69
CA LYS A 383 43.81 33.90 -15.22
C LYS A 383 45.06 33.30 -15.86
N GLN A 384 45.55 33.85 -16.98
CA GLN A 384 46.79 33.39 -17.62
C GLN A 384 48.06 34.08 -17.09
N GLN A 385 47.92 35.07 -16.20
CA GLN A 385 49.05 35.83 -15.64
C GLN A 385 49.41 35.45 -14.20
N ASN A 386 48.65 34.55 -13.55
CA ASN A 386 48.91 34.06 -12.19
C ASN A 386 49.10 32.55 -12.14
#